data_AF-A0A1B6C8P7-F1
#
_entry.id   AF-A0A1B6C8P7-F1
#
_cell.length_a   1.000
_cell.length_b   1.000
_cell.length_c   1.000
_cell.angle_alpha   90.00
_cell.angle_beta   90.00
_cell.angle_gamma   90.00
#
_symmetry.space_group_name_H-M   'P 1'
#
loop_
_entity.id
_entity.type
_entity.pdbx_description
1 polymer ?
#
loop_
_entity_poly.entity_id
_entity_poly.type
_entity_poly.pdbx_seq_one_letter_code
_entity_poly.pdbx_strand_id
1 'polypeptide(L)'
;PKGKECRTDEECATIDFTACRVDKIDNKKRCLCFGNEPPINGECTNKRRDVRGYILIGAKLPKQELHSKCNSDNECIYGAECTVNSTVSNEKLCYCREGYVEENKTCNEGFMRNAAISLIALSTLVLFISSTN
;
A
#
# COMPACT_ATOMS: atom_id res chain seq x y z
N PRO A 1 0.83 -0.10 33.44
CA PRO A 1 1.57 -1.11 32.65
C PRO A 1 2.74 -0.46 31.90
N LYS A 2 3.84 -1.17 31.67
CA LYS A 2 4.96 -0.71 30.84
C LYS A 2 5.19 -1.72 29.72
N GLY A 3 5.47 -1.23 28.50
CA GLY A 3 5.79 -2.09 27.37
C GLY A 3 7.15 -2.78 27.51
N LYS A 4 7.36 -3.87 26.77
CA LYS A 4 8.67 -4.53 26.64
C LYS A 4 9.68 -3.55 26.04
N GLU A 5 10.88 -3.42 26.60
CA GLU A 5 11.94 -2.60 26.00
C GLU A 5 12.43 -3.20 24.67
N CYS A 6 12.82 -2.35 23.72
CA CYS A 6 13.24 -2.79 22.39
C CYS A 6 14.31 -1.87 21.78
N ARG A 7 15.05 -2.40 20.81
CA ARG A 7 15.95 -1.62 19.95
C ARG A 7 15.42 -1.46 18.53
N THR A 8 14.85 -2.52 17.97
CA THR A 8 14.29 -2.59 16.61
C THR A 8 12.87 -3.15 16.62
N ASP A 9 12.16 -3.02 15.49
CA ASP A 9 10.80 -3.53 15.33
C ASP A 9 10.75 -5.07 15.33
N GLU A 10 11.82 -5.77 14.93
CA GLU A 10 11.84 -7.25 14.97
C GLU A 10 11.69 -7.79 16.41
N GLU A 11 12.25 -7.09 17.40
CA GLU A 11 12.12 -7.48 18.81
C GLU A 11 10.67 -7.39 19.33
N CYS A 12 9.82 -6.65 18.62
CA CYS A 12 8.40 -6.48 18.91
C CYS A 12 7.50 -7.43 18.09
N ALA A 13 8.05 -8.18 17.14
CA ALA A 13 7.28 -9.08 16.27
C ALA A 13 6.57 -10.21 17.04
N THR A 14 6.98 -10.50 18.27
CA THR A 14 6.31 -11.48 19.15
C THR A 14 5.00 -10.96 19.75
N ILE A 15 4.72 -9.66 19.65
CA ILE A 15 3.49 -9.03 20.15
C ILE A 15 2.82 -8.33 18.97
N ASP A 16 1.74 -8.92 18.46
CA ASP A 16 1.04 -8.37 17.32
C ASP A 16 0.62 -6.91 17.54
N PHE A 17 0.65 -6.13 16.46
CA PHE A 17 0.28 -4.70 16.43
C PHE A 17 1.15 -3.78 17.30
N THR A 18 2.32 -4.25 17.75
CA THR A 18 3.31 -3.40 18.41
C THR A 18 4.45 -3.00 17.47
N ALA A 19 5.05 -1.84 17.75
CA ALA A 19 6.26 -1.36 17.09
C ALA A 19 7.20 -0.75 18.13
N CYS A 20 8.49 -0.71 17.82
CA CYS A 20 9.51 -0.17 18.71
C CYS A 20 9.50 1.35 18.68
N ARG A 21 8.89 1.97 19.70
CA ARG A 21 8.68 3.42 19.78
C ARG A 21 9.15 3.98 21.10
N VAL A 22 9.44 5.27 21.12
CA VAL A 22 9.78 6.00 22.34
C VAL A 22 8.52 6.16 23.19
N ASP A 23 8.55 5.63 24.41
CA ASP A 23 7.52 5.81 25.42
C ASP A 23 7.55 7.25 25.93
N LYS A 24 6.40 7.93 25.91
CA LYS A 24 6.28 9.34 26.28
C LYS A 24 6.49 9.57 27.79
N ILE A 25 6.39 8.52 28.61
CA ILE A 25 6.51 8.62 30.07
C ILE A 25 7.97 8.84 30.48
N ASP A 26 8.91 8.12 29.87
CA ASP A 26 10.32 8.12 30.30
C ASP A 26 11.33 8.11 29.14
N ASN A 27 10.88 8.36 27.91
CA ASN A 27 11.68 8.42 26.69
C ASN A 27 12.46 7.13 26.35
N LYS A 28 12.11 5.99 26.95
CA LYS A 28 12.72 4.71 26.58
C LYS A 28 12.01 4.07 25.38
N LYS A 29 12.76 3.38 24.53
CA LYS A 29 12.18 2.60 23.44
C LYS A 29 11.50 1.33 23.96
N ARG A 30 10.23 1.15 23.61
CA ARG A 30 9.40 0.01 23.99
C ARG A 30 8.51 -0.44 22.84
N CYS A 31 8.12 -1.71 22.87
CA CYS A 31 7.08 -2.26 22.03
C CYS A 31 5.74 -1.67 22.48
N LEU A 32 5.24 -0.72 21.69
CA LEU A 32 4.01 -0.01 21.97
C LEU A 32 2.99 -0.30 20.87
N CYS A 33 1.74 -0.41 21.29
CA CYS A 33 0.60 -0.53 20.41
C CYS A 33 0.44 0.71 19.54
N PHE A 34 -0.41 0.59 18.53
CA PHE A 34 -0.91 1.75 17.83
C PHE A 34 -1.61 2.71 18.82
N GLY A 35 -1.19 3.99 18.83
CA GLY A 35 -1.59 4.97 19.85
C GLY A 35 -0.50 5.33 20.87
N ASN A 36 0.64 4.62 20.88
CA ASN A 36 1.74 4.76 21.84
C ASN A 36 1.38 4.31 23.27
N GLU A 37 0.46 3.36 23.38
CA GLU A 37 0.10 2.73 24.65
C GLU A 37 0.80 1.36 24.79
N PRO A 38 1.16 0.94 26.00
CA PRO A 38 1.68 -0.40 26.22
C PRO A 38 0.58 -1.45 26.00
N PRO A 39 0.92 -2.63 25.44
CA PRO A 39 -0.02 -3.74 25.34
C PRO A 39 -0.51 -4.19 26.72
N ILE A 40 -1.77 -4.59 26.81
CA ILE A 40 -2.39 -5.09 28.04
C ILE A 40 -2.48 -6.61 27.89
N ASN A 41 -1.84 -7.36 28.80
CA ASN A 41 -1.76 -8.82 28.76
C ASN A 41 -1.22 -9.38 27.43
N GLY A 42 -0.27 -8.66 26.80
CA GLY A 42 0.30 -9.08 25.52
C GLY A 42 -0.57 -8.77 24.30
N GLU A 43 -1.67 -8.02 24.45
CA GLU A 43 -2.50 -7.61 23.33
C GLU A 43 -2.70 -6.09 23.25
N CYS A 44 -2.85 -5.61 22.02
CA CYS A 44 -3.31 -4.25 21.74
C CYS A 44 -4.83 -4.19 21.66
N THR A 45 -5.44 -3.28 22.43
CA THR A 45 -6.88 -2.99 22.42
C THR A 45 -7.32 -2.39 21.07
N ASN A 46 -6.50 -1.49 20.52
CA ASN A 46 -6.73 -0.89 19.21
C ASN A 46 -5.92 -1.60 18.12
N LYS A 47 -6.49 -2.66 17.54
CA LYS A 47 -5.93 -3.38 16.38
C LYS A 47 -6.25 -2.57 15.11
N ARG A 48 -5.24 -2.00 14.44
CA ARG A 48 -5.47 -1.26 13.18
C ARG A 48 -5.98 -2.22 12.10
N ARG A 49 -7.13 -1.89 11.52
CA ARG A 49 -7.64 -2.52 10.29
C ARG A 49 -7.25 -1.67 9.08
N ASP A 50 -6.94 -2.32 7.97
CA ASP A 50 -6.84 -1.64 6.68
C ASP A 50 -8.23 -1.18 6.20
N VAL A 51 -8.27 -0.44 5.09
CA VAL A 51 -9.50 0.07 4.48
C VAL A 51 -10.50 -1.02 4.04
N ARG A 52 -10.06 -2.29 3.99
CA ARG A 52 -10.90 -3.46 3.68
C ARG A 52 -11.33 -4.22 4.94
N GLY A 53 -10.95 -3.75 6.13
CA GLY A 53 -11.27 -4.38 7.41
C GLY A 53 -10.29 -5.47 7.87
N TYR A 54 -9.18 -5.69 7.15
CA TYR A 54 -8.17 -6.68 7.54
C TYR A 54 -7.28 -6.16 8.65
N ILE A 55 -7.07 -6.99 9.66
CA ILE A 55 -6.16 -6.73 10.77
C ILE A 55 -4.71 -6.95 10.25
N LEU A 56 -3.90 -5.88 10.20
CA LEU A 56 -2.52 -5.93 9.69
C LEU A 56 -1.59 -6.62 10.69
N ILE A 57 -1.24 -7.88 10.48
CA ILE A 57 -0.31 -8.63 11.35
C ILE A 57 1.07 -7.94 11.32
N GLY A 58 1.61 -7.60 12.50
CA GLY A 58 2.91 -6.94 12.70
C GLY A 58 2.91 -5.41 12.64
N ALA A 59 4.11 -4.81 12.68
CA ALA A 59 4.34 -3.36 12.66
C ALA A 59 4.13 -2.69 11.29
N LYS A 60 3.49 -3.39 10.33
CA LYS A 60 3.38 -2.91 8.95
C LYS A 60 2.52 -1.65 8.92
N LEU A 61 3.15 -0.52 8.57
CA LEU A 61 2.47 0.77 8.40
C LEU A 61 1.26 0.58 7.46
N PRO A 62 0.14 1.27 7.72
CA PRO A 62 -1.00 1.24 6.82
C PRO A 62 -0.55 1.77 5.46
N LYS A 63 -1.01 1.11 4.40
CA LYS A 63 -0.77 1.59 3.05
C LYS A 63 -1.37 2.99 2.90
N GLN A 64 -0.59 3.89 2.33
CA GLN A 64 -0.96 5.27 2.04
C GLN A 64 -1.94 5.32 0.86
N GLU A 65 -2.95 6.18 0.97
CA GLU A 65 -3.90 6.46 -0.10
C GLU A 65 -3.21 7.13 -1.29
N LEU A 66 -3.90 7.17 -2.44
CA LEU A 66 -3.45 7.94 -3.60
C LEU A 66 -3.20 9.40 -3.25
N HIS A 67 -2.24 10.00 -3.92
CA HIS A 67 -1.80 11.39 -3.73
C HIS A 67 -1.17 11.70 -2.36
N SER A 68 -0.93 10.69 -1.53
CA SER A 68 -0.18 10.83 -0.27
C SER A 68 1.32 10.72 -0.51
N LYS A 69 2.12 11.40 0.34
CA LYS A 69 3.59 11.42 0.27
C LYS A 69 4.21 10.08 0.65
N CYS A 70 4.99 9.53 -0.26
CA CYS A 70 5.63 8.23 -0.11
C CYS A 70 7.15 8.32 -0.31
N ASN A 71 7.89 7.35 0.23
CA ASN A 71 9.33 7.19 -0.08
C ASN A 71 9.59 5.97 -0.96
N SER A 72 8.73 4.95 -0.87
CA SER A 72 8.83 3.68 -1.57
C SER A 72 7.46 3.13 -1.99
N ASP A 73 7.44 2.32 -3.04
CA ASP A 73 6.24 1.63 -3.54
C ASP A 73 5.50 0.81 -2.46
N ASN A 74 6.27 0.27 -1.51
CA ASN A 74 5.74 -0.57 -0.45
C ASN A 74 4.89 0.21 0.55
N GLU A 75 4.92 1.54 0.51
CA GLU A 75 4.03 2.39 1.30
C GLU A 75 2.67 2.58 0.64
N CYS A 76 2.53 2.41 -0.68
CA CYS A 76 1.29 2.69 -1.40
C CYS A 76 0.28 1.52 -1.38
N ILE A 77 -1.00 1.82 -1.61
CA ILE A 77 -2.06 0.82 -1.79
C ILE A 77 -1.79 -0.12 -2.98
N TYR A 78 -2.56 -1.21 -3.06
CA TYR A 78 -2.48 -2.15 -4.17
C TYR A 78 -2.74 -1.45 -5.52
N GLY A 79 -1.98 -1.83 -6.55
CA GLY A 79 -2.06 -1.21 -7.88
C GLY A 79 -1.37 0.15 -8.00
N ALA A 80 -0.81 0.69 -6.91
CA ALA A 80 -0.11 1.98 -6.91
C ALA A 80 1.43 1.83 -6.82
N GLU A 81 2.13 2.90 -7.21
CA GLU A 81 3.57 3.08 -7.11
C GLU A 81 3.94 4.47 -6.59
N CYS A 82 5.14 4.60 -6.05
CA CYS A 82 5.63 5.84 -5.47
C CYS A 82 6.44 6.62 -6.49
N THR A 83 5.81 7.60 -7.15
CA THR A 83 6.43 8.33 -8.26
C THR A 83 6.22 9.84 -8.15
N VAL A 84 7.06 10.60 -8.83
CA VAL A 84 6.97 12.07 -8.89
C VAL A 84 5.99 12.44 -9.99
N ASN A 85 5.01 13.30 -9.69
CA ASN A 85 4.22 13.91 -10.75
C ASN A 85 4.91 15.19 -11.22
N SER A 86 5.56 15.09 -12.38
CA SER A 86 6.37 16.12 -13.03
C SER A 86 5.65 17.46 -13.29
N THR A 87 4.34 17.56 -13.06
CA THR A 87 3.55 18.76 -13.35
C THR A 87 3.30 19.68 -12.16
N VAL A 88 3.49 19.24 -10.90
CA VAL A 88 3.03 20.02 -9.73
C VAL A 88 4.08 20.17 -8.62
N SER A 89 4.92 19.16 -8.34
CA SER A 89 6.04 19.29 -7.40
C SER A 89 7.06 18.16 -7.56
N ASN A 90 8.27 18.33 -7.01
CA ASN A 90 9.28 17.26 -6.90
C ASN A 90 8.96 16.24 -5.79
N GLU A 91 7.75 16.27 -5.22
CA GLU A 91 7.36 15.32 -4.18
C GLU A 91 6.92 13.99 -4.79
N LYS A 92 7.38 12.90 -4.18
CA LYS A 92 6.93 11.55 -4.53
C LYS A 92 5.58 11.29 -3.86
N LEU A 93 4.58 10.98 -4.68
CA LEU A 93 3.24 10.65 -4.23
C LEU A 93 2.82 9.27 -4.76
N CYS A 94 1.86 8.63 -4.09
CA CYS A 94 1.29 7.38 -4.57
C CYS A 94 0.36 7.63 -5.77
N TYR A 95 0.66 7.00 -6.91
CA TYR A 95 -0.14 7.03 -8.14
C TYR A 95 -0.43 5.62 -8.63
N CYS A 96 -1.52 5.43 -9.39
CA CYS A 96 -1.79 4.14 -10.02
C CYS A 96 -0.72 3.78 -11.05
N ARG A 97 -0.27 2.53 -11.01
CA ARG A 97 0.65 1.97 -12.00
C ARG A 97 -0.02 1.92 -13.36
N GLU A 98 0.79 1.81 -14.40
CA GLU A 98 0.31 1.51 -15.74
C GLU A 98 -0.61 0.27 -15.75
N GLY A 99 -1.73 0.36 -16.46
CA GLY A 99 -2.76 -0.67 -16.48
C GLY A 99 -3.78 -0.61 -15.33
N TYR A 100 -3.65 0.34 -14.40
CA TYR A 100 -4.65 0.62 -13.38
C TYR A 100 -5.30 2.00 -13.60
N VAL A 101 -6.56 2.14 -13.20
CA VAL A 101 -7.33 3.39 -13.26
C VAL A 101 -7.73 3.80 -11.85
N GLU A 102 -7.54 5.08 -11.54
CA GLU A 102 -8.00 5.64 -10.27
C GLU A 102 -9.52 5.78 -10.26
N GLU A 103 -10.17 5.17 -9.27
CA GLU A 103 -11.60 5.35 -8.98
C GLU A 103 -11.79 5.35 -7.46
N ASN A 104 -12.49 6.35 -6.91
CA ASN A 104 -12.74 6.46 -5.46
C ASN A 104 -11.47 6.32 -4.58
N LYS A 105 -10.34 6.90 -5.02
CA LYS A 105 -9.02 6.80 -4.37
C LYS A 105 -8.43 5.39 -4.29
N THR A 106 -8.93 4.44 -5.08
CA THR A 106 -8.33 3.11 -5.26
C THR A 106 -7.85 2.94 -6.69
N CYS A 107 -6.90 2.03 -6.90
CA CYS A 107 -6.47 1.61 -8.23
C CYS A 107 -7.20 0.34 -8.62
N ASN A 108 -8.05 0.43 -9.64
CA ASN A 108 -8.76 -0.71 -10.19
C ASN A 108 -8.07 -1.16 -11.47
N GLU A 109 -8.06 -2.46 -11.75
CA GLU A 109 -7.49 -2.97 -13.01
C GLU A 109 -8.21 -2.29 -14.18
N GLY A 110 -7.47 -1.51 -14.96
CA GLY A 110 -7.96 -0.94 -16.19
C GLY A 110 -8.24 -2.07 -17.16
N PHE A 111 -9.47 -2.15 -17.66
CA PHE A 111 -9.87 -3.17 -18.63
C PHE A 111 -9.26 -2.88 -20.01
N MET A 112 -7.94 -2.80 -20.13
CA MET A 112 -7.23 -2.77 -21.40
C MET A 112 -7.00 -4.21 -21.87
N ARG A 113 -8.08 -5.00 -21.94
CA ARG A 113 -8.07 -6.26 -22.66
C ARG A 113 -8.47 -5.98 -24.12
N ASN A 114 -7.45 -6.02 -24.99
CA ASN A 114 -7.57 -6.49 -26.38
C ASN A 114 -8.01 -5.52 -27.49
N ALA A 115 -7.94 -4.20 -27.34
CA ALA A 115 -8.15 -3.31 -28.50
C ALA A 115 -7.13 -3.59 -29.64
N ALA A 116 -5.88 -3.91 -29.29
CA ALA A 116 -4.84 -4.24 -30.27
C ALA A 116 -5.08 -5.59 -30.98
N ILE A 117 -5.60 -6.60 -30.27
CA ILE A 117 -5.85 -7.94 -30.84
C ILE A 117 -7.03 -7.88 -31.82
N SER A 118 -8.08 -7.12 -31.50
CA SER A 118 -9.22 -6.90 -32.40
C SER A 118 -8.83 -6.16 -33.68
N LEU A 119 -7.93 -5.18 -33.60
CA LEU A 119 -7.43 -4.46 -34.78
C LEU A 119 -6.58 -5.33 -35.71
N ILE A 120 -5.77 -6.25 -35.17
CA ILE A 120 -4.97 -7.20 -35.95
C ILE A 120 -5.85 -8.28 -36.61
N ALA A 121 -6.92 -8.72 -35.93
CA ALA A 121 -7.88 -9.66 -36.51
C ALA A 121 -8.70 -9.03 -37.66
N LEU A 122 -9.05 -7.75 -37.54
CA LEU A 122 -9.76 -7.01 -38.61
C LEU A 122 -8.86 -6.75 -39.82
N SER A 123 -7.58 -6.38 -39.62
CA SER A 123 -6.66 -6.11 -40.72
C SER A 123 -6.29 -7.37 -41.51
N THR A 124 -6.12 -8.50 -40.83
CA THR A 124 -5.86 -9.79 -41.49
C THR A 124 -7.06 -10.25 -42.31
N LEU A 125 -8.29 -10.13 -41.79
CA LEU A 125 -9.50 -10.51 -42.53
C LEU A 125 -9.70 -9.67 -43.81
N VAL A 126 -9.43 -8.37 -43.76
CA VAL A 126 -9.50 -7.48 -44.94
C VAL A 126 -8.48 -7.89 -46.00
N LEU A 127 -7.25 -8.23 -45.60
CA LEU A 127 -6.23 -8.70 -46.54
C LEU A 127 -6.59 -10.05 -47.19
N PHE A 128 -7.18 -10.98 -46.45
CA PHE A 128 -7.64 -12.26 -47.00
C PHE A 128 -8.76 -12.07 -48.04
N ILE A 129 -9.77 -11.25 -47.75
CA ILE A 129 -10.88 -10.99 -48.68
C ILE A 129 -10.39 -10.28 -49.95
N SER A 130 -9.40 -9.40 -49.82
CA SER A 130 -8.80 -8.67 -50.95
C SER A 130 -7.92 -9.55 -51.85
N SER A 131 -7.51 -10.73 -51.37
CA SER A 131 -6.69 -11.69 -52.13
C SER A 131 -7.52 -12.75 -52.86
N THR A 132 -8.82 -12.89 -52.56
CA THR A 132 -9.70 -13.91 -53.14
C THR A 132 -10.70 -13.38 -54.18
N ASN A 133 -10.66 -12.08 -54.50
CA ASN A 133 -11.32 -11.46 -55.66
C ASN A 133 -10.27 -11.14 -56.73
#